data_AF-A0AAV9NZ84-F1
#
_entry.id   AF-A0AAV9NZ84-F1
#
_cell.length_a   1.000
_cell.length_b   1.000
_cell.length_c   1.000
_cell.angle_alpha   90.00
_cell.angle_beta   90.00
_cell.angle_gamma   90.00
#
_symmetry.space_group_name_H-M   'P 1'
#
loop_
_entity.id
_entity.type
_entity.pdbx_description
1 polymer ?
#
loop_
_entity_poly.entity_id
_entity_poly.type
_entity_poly.pdbx_seq_one_letter_code
_entity_poly.pdbx_strand_id
1 'polypeptide(L)'
;MTNVIYRAWPAYRQGLVLEEDDNYEEPLIQAAYNNDFNAFYHAYRARLRRIREEWQETFLADGMACFTAWQAKLTRIMMHRERQAPYLHRGLQCLEDLASALSTGLPPSREYLLVSIDIEGNMTAGINALGISSLDTQQIFNDQERLTVHDENYAFTSYRRHSLFSPTTRITTEMLPQVLYNLLNSHPNIILVGHTLWTTEVCMMGRYGSAIESLPNVIGTVDVGLLLSPVAGLLKLGKLILAHDLPFRPGSLHCAGNDAHYTLQLMLAVMLKKLDHPDGTPKSESRIEAVRELVFRPLPTRRAMESSESDDWEQHMDDNLGLGLFAEHLLSAADGASEAAEDLVMSGSGPQISTIRAISDLLTSWSRTAVRQHAQLGSSYRM
;
A
#
# COMPACT_ATOMS: atom_id res chain seq x y z
N MET A 1 7.62 11.11 45.53
CA MET A 1 7.04 9.99 46.30
C MET A 1 6.55 8.98 45.26
N THR A 2 7.36 8.22 44.52
CA THR A 2 8.43 7.27 44.87
C THR A 2 8.03 6.25 45.95
N ASN A 3 8.00 4.97 45.52
CA ASN A 3 7.93 3.70 46.28
C ASN A 3 6.57 3.04 46.53
N VAL A 4 6.05 2.28 45.54
CA VAL A 4 5.31 1.01 45.79
C VAL A 4 5.48 0.04 44.60
N ILE A 5 6.69 -0.28 44.15
CA ILE A 5 6.90 -1.40 43.19
C ILE A 5 8.23 -2.08 43.51
N TYR A 6 8.30 -2.88 44.59
CA TYR A 6 9.44 -3.78 44.85
C TYR A 6 9.08 -4.91 45.83
N ARG A 7 7.92 -5.55 45.69
CA ARG A 7 7.55 -6.69 46.57
C ARG A 7 7.08 -7.98 45.91
N ALA A 8 7.08 -8.11 44.58
CA ALA A 8 6.70 -9.37 43.93
C ALA A 8 7.89 -10.25 43.49
N TRP A 9 9.11 -9.72 43.43
CA TRP A 9 10.25 -10.47 42.87
C TRP A 9 10.78 -11.66 43.73
N PRO A 10 10.68 -11.68 45.08
CA PRO A 10 11.19 -12.83 45.86
C PRO A 10 10.29 -14.08 45.84
N ALA A 11 9.00 -13.96 45.49
CA ALA A 11 8.05 -15.07 45.62
C ALA A 11 8.25 -16.17 44.57
N TYR A 12 8.82 -15.85 43.41
CA TYR A 12 9.03 -16.81 42.33
C TYR A 12 10.16 -17.83 42.59
N ARG A 13 10.97 -17.63 43.64
CA ARG A 13 12.06 -18.53 44.01
C ARG A 13 11.70 -19.57 45.08
N GLN A 14 10.52 -19.47 45.69
CA GLN A 14 10.09 -20.36 46.78
C GLN A 14 8.80 -21.08 46.42
N GLY A 15 8.83 -21.95 45.41
CA GLY A 15 7.92 -23.10 45.22
C GLY A 15 6.48 -22.97 45.74
N LEU A 16 5.82 -21.84 45.51
CA LEU A 16 4.46 -21.61 45.94
C LEU A 16 3.54 -22.18 44.86
N VAL A 17 2.94 -23.32 45.18
CA VAL A 17 1.78 -23.85 44.48
C VAL A 17 0.66 -22.84 44.70
N LEU A 18 0.33 -22.08 43.65
CA LEU A 18 -0.88 -21.25 43.64
C LEU A 18 -2.06 -22.18 43.38
N GLU A 19 -3.06 -22.09 44.26
CA GLU A 19 -4.33 -22.81 44.14
C GLU A 19 -5.06 -22.42 42.85
N GLU A 20 -5.78 -23.40 42.29
CA GLU A 20 -6.54 -23.32 41.04
C GLU A 20 -7.67 -22.29 41.16
N ASP A 21 -7.45 -21.07 40.65
CA ASP A 21 -8.51 -20.10 40.43
C ASP A 21 -8.43 -19.61 38.98
N ASP A 22 -9.21 -20.24 38.10
CA ASP A 22 -9.17 -20.11 36.63
C ASP A 22 -9.57 -18.72 36.09
N ASN A 23 -9.88 -17.75 36.96
CA ASN A 23 -10.48 -16.47 36.57
C ASN A 23 -9.55 -15.24 36.68
N TYR A 24 -8.26 -15.40 37.01
CA TYR A 24 -7.37 -14.26 37.30
C TYR A 24 -6.09 -14.12 36.44
N GLU A 25 -5.94 -14.85 35.33
CA GLU A 25 -4.64 -14.96 34.66
C GLU A 25 -4.44 -14.14 33.36
N GLU A 26 -5.48 -13.58 32.75
CA GLU A 26 -5.34 -12.75 31.54
C GLU A 26 -4.57 -11.41 31.79
N PRO A 27 -4.80 -10.70 32.92
CA PRO A 27 -4.03 -9.51 33.27
C PRO A 27 -2.55 -9.80 33.55
N LEU A 28 -2.21 -11.02 33.97
CA LEU A 28 -0.83 -11.43 34.27
C LEU A 28 0.00 -11.66 32.99
N ILE A 29 -0.62 -12.17 31.93
CA ILE A 29 0.05 -12.34 30.62
C ILE A 29 0.23 -10.98 29.94
N GLN A 30 -0.76 -10.10 30.03
CA GLN A 30 -0.63 -8.71 29.58
C GLN A 30 0.40 -7.92 30.40
N ALA A 31 0.47 -8.11 31.72
CA ALA A 31 1.47 -7.46 32.56
C ALA A 31 2.90 -8.00 32.34
N ALA A 32 3.04 -9.27 31.93
CA ALA A 32 4.33 -9.84 31.52
C ALA A 32 4.80 -9.31 30.15
N TYR A 33 3.87 -8.83 29.31
CA TYR A 33 4.14 -8.23 28.01
C TYR A 33 4.63 -6.76 28.10
N ASN A 34 5.44 -6.43 29.10
CA ASN A 34 6.16 -5.14 29.15
C ASN A 34 7.34 -5.12 28.17
N ASN A 35 7.08 -5.41 26.89
CA ASN A 35 8.09 -5.57 25.82
C ASN A 35 9.15 -6.66 26.06
N ASP A 36 8.92 -7.61 26.99
CA ASP A 36 9.80 -8.76 27.18
C ASP A 36 9.18 -10.00 26.51
N PHE A 37 9.61 -10.24 25.27
CA PHE A 37 9.12 -11.36 24.46
C PHE A 37 9.44 -12.72 25.08
N ASN A 38 10.60 -12.83 25.74
CA ASN A 38 11.02 -14.07 26.40
C ASN A 38 10.15 -14.36 27.63
N ALA A 39 9.81 -13.35 28.44
CA ALA A 39 8.86 -13.49 29.54
C ALA A 39 7.46 -13.84 29.04
N PHE A 40 6.99 -13.20 27.97
CA PHE A 40 5.72 -13.53 27.32
C PHE A 40 5.71 -14.99 26.83
N TYR A 41 6.73 -15.41 26.08
CA TYR A 41 6.85 -16.76 25.55
C TYR A 41 6.92 -17.81 26.67
N HIS A 42 7.64 -17.53 27.77
CA HIS A 42 7.71 -18.43 28.92
C HIS A 42 6.39 -18.51 29.70
N ALA A 43 5.69 -17.40 29.94
CA ALA A 43 4.37 -17.38 30.57
C ALA A 43 3.34 -18.10 29.69
N TYR A 44 3.39 -17.86 28.39
CA TYR A 44 2.59 -18.52 27.37
C TYR A 44 2.85 -20.03 27.29
N ARG A 45 4.11 -20.46 27.32
CA ARG A 45 4.50 -21.88 27.35
C ARG A 45 4.11 -22.56 28.66
N ALA A 46 4.16 -21.85 29.78
CA ALA A 46 3.68 -22.33 31.07
C ALA A 46 2.15 -22.54 31.06
N ARG A 47 1.40 -21.63 30.40
CA ARG A 47 -0.03 -21.81 30.13
C ARG A 47 -0.28 -23.02 29.22
N LEU A 48 0.45 -23.17 28.12
CA LEU A 48 0.32 -24.33 27.22
C LEU A 48 0.53 -25.66 27.94
N ARG A 49 1.43 -25.76 28.92
CA ARG A 49 1.61 -26.96 29.75
C ARG A 49 0.42 -27.31 30.63
N ARG A 50 -0.42 -26.32 30.98
CA ARG A 50 -1.64 -26.52 31.79
C ARG A 50 -2.86 -26.88 30.94
N ILE A 51 -2.88 -26.48 29.67
CA ILE A 51 -3.91 -26.92 28.74
C ILE A 51 -3.66 -28.42 28.47
N ARG A 52 -4.70 -29.26 28.65
CA ARG A 52 -4.64 -30.73 28.49
C ARG A 52 -3.88 -31.12 27.22
N GLU A 53 -3.15 -32.24 27.26
CA GLU A 53 -2.34 -32.76 26.14
C GLU A 53 -3.09 -32.73 24.79
N GLU A 54 -4.39 -33.03 24.80
CA GLU A 54 -5.29 -33.00 23.64
C GLU A 54 -5.36 -31.64 22.92
N TRP A 55 -5.26 -30.53 23.67
CA TRP A 55 -5.32 -29.18 23.12
C TRP A 55 -3.93 -28.67 22.74
N GLN A 56 -2.84 -29.22 23.28
CA GLN A 56 -1.49 -28.86 22.87
C GLN A 56 -1.23 -29.26 21.42
N GLU A 57 -1.74 -30.43 21.00
CA GLU A 57 -1.66 -30.88 19.62
C GLU A 57 -2.46 -29.98 18.67
N THR A 58 -3.71 -29.63 19.03
CA THR A 58 -4.54 -28.73 18.21
C THR A 58 -3.92 -27.33 18.14
N PHE A 59 -3.46 -26.81 19.28
CA PHE A 59 -2.84 -25.49 19.35
C PHE A 59 -1.54 -25.41 18.53
N LEU A 60 -0.67 -26.42 18.65
CA LEU A 60 0.55 -26.50 17.85
C LEU A 60 0.21 -26.65 16.36
N ALA A 61 -0.79 -27.45 16.01
CA ALA A 61 -1.25 -27.60 14.63
C ALA A 61 -1.75 -26.27 14.05
N ASP A 62 -2.56 -25.52 14.80
CA ASP A 62 -3.07 -24.21 14.40
C ASP A 62 -1.93 -23.19 14.26
N GLY A 63 -1.00 -23.14 15.22
CA GLY A 63 0.19 -22.29 15.16
C GLY A 63 1.07 -22.60 13.95
N MET A 64 1.30 -23.88 13.66
CA MET A 64 2.06 -24.33 12.48
C MET A 64 1.33 -24.04 11.18
N ALA A 65 -0.01 -24.13 11.16
CA ALA A 65 -0.82 -23.74 10.01
C ALA A 65 -0.73 -22.23 9.75
N CYS A 66 -0.83 -21.40 10.79
CA CYS A 66 -0.64 -19.94 10.72
C CYS A 66 0.77 -19.58 10.22
N PHE A 67 1.81 -20.20 10.78
CA PHE A 67 3.19 -19.98 10.34
C PHE A 67 3.39 -20.38 8.87
N THR A 68 2.86 -21.53 8.46
CA THR A 68 2.92 -22.00 7.06
C THR A 68 2.20 -21.03 6.12
N ALA A 69 1.03 -20.54 6.51
CA ALA A 69 0.28 -19.55 5.75
C ALA A 69 1.05 -18.22 5.61
N TRP A 70 1.71 -17.78 6.69
CA TRP A 70 2.56 -16.60 6.70
C TRP A 70 3.81 -16.78 5.83
N GLN A 71 4.50 -17.91 5.93
CA GLN A 71 5.66 -18.23 5.10
C GLN A 71 5.26 -18.26 3.61
N ALA A 72 4.16 -18.93 3.26
CA ALA A 72 3.63 -18.94 1.89
C ALA A 72 3.23 -17.53 1.40
N LYS A 73 2.77 -16.64 2.29
CA LYS A 73 2.51 -15.24 1.98
C LYS A 73 3.81 -14.49 1.70
N LEU A 74 4.85 -14.65 2.53
CA LEU A 74 6.16 -14.03 2.31
C LEU A 74 6.83 -14.52 1.03
N THR A 75 6.83 -15.83 0.78
CA THR A 75 7.37 -16.40 -0.46
C THR A 75 6.66 -15.82 -1.68
N ARG A 76 5.33 -15.71 -1.65
CA ARG A 76 4.58 -15.03 -2.71
C ARG A 76 5.02 -13.57 -2.87
N ILE A 77 5.12 -12.81 -1.78
CA ILE A 77 5.60 -11.42 -1.82
C ILE A 77 7.00 -11.33 -2.45
N MET A 78 7.92 -12.22 -2.07
CA MET A 78 9.29 -12.25 -2.63
C MET A 78 9.29 -12.58 -4.12
N MET A 79 8.58 -13.63 -4.54
CA MET A 79 8.48 -14.00 -5.96
C MET A 79 7.81 -12.89 -6.78
N HIS A 80 6.78 -12.24 -6.23
CA HIS A 80 6.14 -11.10 -6.85
C HIS A 80 7.13 -9.93 -7.00
N ARG A 81 7.97 -9.66 -6.00
CA ARG A 81 9.00 -8.61 -6.07
C ARG A 81 10.04 -8.84 -7.15
N GLU A 82 10.49 -10.07 -7.33
CA GLU A 82 11.42 -10.40 -8.42
C GLU A 82 10.80 -10.16 -9.80
N ARG A 83 9.52 -10.54 -9.97
CA ARG A 83 8.77 -10.25 -11.21
C ARG A 83 8.46 -8.77 -11.40
N GLN A 84 8.24 -8.05 -10.31
CA GLN A 84 7.96 -6.62 -10.28
C GLN A 84 9.17 -5.76 -10.65
N ALA A 85 10.37 -6.18 -10.23
CA ALA A 85 11.55 -5.33 -10.26
C ALA A 85 11.85 -4.71 -11.64
N PRO A 86 11.77 -5.46 -12.77
CA PRO A 86 11.98 -4.87 -14.09
C PRO A 86 10.97 -3.76 -14.43
N TYR A 87 9.69 -3.98 -14.12
CA TYR A 87 8.62 -3.01 -14.38
C TYR A 87 8.73 -1.78 -13.49
N LEU A 88 9.03 -1.98 -12.20
CA LEU A 88 9.22 -0.88 -11.25
C LEU A 88 10.41 -0.01 -11.66
N HIS A 89 11.53 -0.64 -12.02
CA HIS A 89 12.71 0.08 -12.49
C HIS A 89 12.40 0.92 -13.73
N ARG A 90 11.68 0.35 -14.71
CA ARG A 90 11.24 1.05 -15.92
C ARG A 90 10.26 2.19 -15.63
N GLY A 91 9.32 1.98 -14.72
CA GLY A 91 8.38 3.02 -14.30
C GLY A 91 9.08 4.22 -13.66
N LEU A 92 10.02 3.97 -12.74
CA LEU A 92 10.83 5.02 -12.12
C LEU A 92 11.71 5.75 -13.13
N GLN A 93 12.35 5.01 -14.05
CA GLN A 93 13.13 5.60 -15.14
C GLN A 93 12.25 6.53 -16.01
N CYS A 94 11.02 6.12 -16.34
CA CYS A 94 10.09 6.97 -17.08
C CYS A 94 9.77 8.28 -16.33
N LEU A 95 9.58 8.22 -15.01
CA LEU A 95 9.31 9.43 -14.21
C LEU A 95 10.53 10.37 -14.18
N GLU A 96 11.74 9.82 -14.09
CA GLU A 96 12.99 10.58 -14.16
C GLU A 96 13.18 11.23 -15.54
N ASP A 97 12.94 10.46 -16.61
CA ASP A 97 13.01 10.95 -17.99
C ASP A 97 11.98 12.07 -18.23
N LEU A 98 10.75 11.92 -17.74
CA LEU A 98 9.69 12.93 -17.88
C LEU A 98 10.00 14.20 -17.07
N ALA A 99 10.51 14.06 -15.84
CA ALA A 99 10.94 15.19 -15.03
C ALA A 99 12.11 15.96 -15.69
N SER A 100 13.08 15.23 -16.25
CA SER A 100 14.19 15.80 -17.01
C SER A 100 13.72 16.52 -18.28
N ALA A 101 12.78 15.90 -19.01
CA ALA A 101 12.16 16.48 -20.21
C ALA A 101 11.42 17.80 -19.88
N LEU A 102 10.64 17.83 -18.80
CA LEU A 102 9.98 19.05 -18.31
C LEU A 102 10.99 20.15 -17.93
N SER A 103 12.10 19.78 -17.27
CA SER A 103 13.13 20.73 -16.85
C SER A 103 13.89 21.34 -18.03
N THR A 104 14.20 20.52 -19.03
CA THR A 104 14.98 20.91 -20.22
C THR A 104 14.12 21.52 -21.32
N GLY A 105 12.82 21.24 -21.32
CA GLY A 105 11.88 21.62 -22.37
C GLY A 105 12.03 20.79 -23.66
N LEU A 106 12.80 19.70 -23.63
CA LEU A 106 12.90 18.74 -24.73
C LEU A 106 11.99 17.55 -24.46
N PRO A 107 11.32 17.00 -25.48
CA PRO A 107 10.50 15.80 -25.29
C PRO A 107 11.38 14.63 -24.81
N PRO A 108 10.82 13.68 -24.04
CA PRO A 108 11.53 12.48 -23.66
C PRO A 108 11.98 11.70 -24.89
N SER A 109 13.05 10.90 -24.75
CA SER A 109 13.57 10.06 -25.84
C SER A 109 12.58 9.00 -26.33
N ARG A 110 11.52 8.77 -25.56
CA ARG A 110 10.42 7.86 -25.83
C ARG A 110 9.12 8.51 -25.41
N GLU A 111 8.10 8.23 -26.19
CA GLU A 111 6.73 8.62 -25.88
C GLU A 111 6.15 7.56 -24.95
N TYR A 112 5.42 8.01 -23.92
CA TYR A 112 4.77 7.15 -22.96
C TYR A 112 3.29 7.52 -22.83
N LEU A 113 2.45 6.50 -22.68
CA LEU A 113 1.10 6.64 -22.18
C LEU A 113 1.10 6.24 -20.70
N LEU A 114 0.84 7.20 -19.82
CA LEU A 114 0.66 6.93 -18.39
C LEU A 114 -0.77 6.46 -18.20
N VAL A 115 -0.98 5.28 -17.65
CA VAL A 115 -2.31 4.70 -17.43
C VAL A 115 -2.46 4.33 -15.96
N SER A 116 -3.19 5.16 -15.23
CA SER A 116 -3.62 4.86 -13.87
C SER A 116 -4.80 3.89 -13.89
N ILE A 117 -4.73 2.86 -13.07
CA ILE A 117 -5.75 1.81 -12.94
C ILE A 117 -6.13 1.62 -11.48
N ASP A 118 -7.42 1.42 -11.24
CA ASP A 118 -7.98 1.02 -9.95
C ASP A 118 -9.06 -0.05 -10.18
N ILE A 119 -9.03 -1.14 -9.41
CA ILE A 119 -10.00 -2.24 -9.52
C ILE A 119 -10.70 -2.43 -8.17
N GLU A 120 -11.97 -2.06 -8.13
CA GLU A 120 -12.82 -2.27 -6.97
C GLU A 120 -13.36 -3.70 -6.94
N GLY A 121 -13.29 -4.34 -5.78
CA GLY A 121 -13.76 -5.71 -5.58
C GLY A 121 -12.90 -6.47 -4.59
N ASN A 122 -13.11 -7.77 -4.52
CA ASN A 122 -12.20 -8.64 -3.78
C ASN A 122 -12.13 -10.02 -4.43
N MET A 123 -11.10 -10.78 -4.03
CA MET A 123 -10.80 -12.09 -4.64
C MET A 123 -11.89 -13.15 -4.43
N THR A 124 -12.84 -12.96 -3.50
CA THR A 124 -13.90 -13.94 -3.19
C THR A 124 -15.24 -13.56 -3.81
N ALA A 125 -15.64 -12.30 -3.71
CA ALA A 125 -16.90 -11.74 -4.21
C ALA A 125 -16.84 -11.30 -5.68
N GLY A 126 -15.63 -11.08 -6.20
CA GLY A 126 -15.39 -10.67 -7.58
C GLY A 126 -15.14 -9.18 -7.75
N ILE A 127 -15.11 -8.73 -9.01
CA ILE A 127 -14.89 -7.33 -9.40
C ILE A 127 -16.21 -6.58 -9.44
N ASN A 128 -16.23 -5.40 -8.84
CA ASN A 128 -17.36 -4.48 -8.79
C ASN A 128 -17.20 -3.30 -9.76
N ALA A 129 -15.98 -2.78 -9.92
CA ALA A 129 -15.69 -1.71 -10.86
C ALA A 129 -14.23 -1.73 -11.34
N LEU A 130 -13.97 -1.07 -12.46
CA LEU A 130 -12.65 -0.80 -13.03
C LEU A 130 -12.60 0.69 -13.40
N GLY A 131 -11.61 1.40 -12.87
CA GLY A 131 -11.31 2.78 -13.21
C GLY A 131 -10.03 2.87 -14.02
N ILE A 132 -10.04 3.73 -15.02
CA ILE A 132 -8.88 4.01 -15.86
C ILE A 132 -8.76 5.51 -16.01
N SER A 133 -7.56 6.04 -15.85
CA SER A 133 -7.23 7.43 -16.12
C SER A 133 -5.91 7.48 -16.86
N SER A 134 -5.90 8.09 -18.05
CA SER A 134 -4.73 8.06 -18.92
C SER A 134 -4.29 9.44 -19.38
N LEU A 135 -2.97 9.60 -19.50
CA LEU A 135 -2.32 10.80 -19.98
C LEU A 135 -1.23 10.44 -20.98
N ASP A 136 -1.37 10.92 -22.21
CA ASP A 136 -0.33 10.84 -23.22
C ASP A 136 0.71 11.93 -22.95
N THR A 137 1.95 11.52 -22.69
CA THR A 137 3.04 12.44 -22.40
C THR A 137 3.38 13.36 -23.57
N GLN A 138 3.03 13.01 -24.82
CA GLN A 138 3.20 13.91 -25.96
C GLN A 138 2.41 15.21 -25.82
N GLN A 139 1.21 15.15 -25.23
CA GLN A 139 0.36 16.33 -25.05
C GLN A 139 1.03 17.39 -24.16
N ILE A 140 1.97 17.00 -23.29
CA ILE A 140 2.73 17.92 -22.43
C ILE A 140 3.70 18.78 -23.27
N PHE A 141 4.20 18.23 -24.38
CA PHE A 141 5.21 18.86 -25.23
C PHE A 141 4.63 19.43 -26.53
N ASN A 142 3.33 19.22 -26.77
CA ASN A 142 2.62 19.80 -27.90
C ASN A 142 1.94 21.11 -27.50
N ASP A 143 2.58 22.25 -27.83
CA ASP A 143 2.10 23.58 -27.47
C ASP A 143 0.72 23.95 -28.11
N GLN A 144 0.22 23.15 -29.06
CA GLN A 144 -1.05 23.40 -29.75
C GLN A 144 -2.26 22.74 -29.10
N GLU A 145 -2.05 21.77 -28.20
CA GLU A 145 -3.12 20.98 -27.60
C GLU A 145 -3.26 21.26 -26.12
N ARG A 146 -4.51 21.38 -25.66
CA ARG A 146 -4.78 21.49 -24.23
C ARG A 146 -4.49 20.13 -23.60
N LEU A 147 -3.67 20.12 -22.55
CA LEU A 147 -3.39 18.93 -21.77
C LEU A 147 -4.68 18.34 -21.18
N THR A 148 -4.98 17.10 -21.57
CA THR A 148 -6.19 16.38 -21.16
C THR A 148 -5.85 15.02 -20.56
N VAL A 149 -6.63 14.64 -19.55
CA VAL A 149 -6.66 13.30 -18.99
C VAL A 149 -7.90 12.62 -19.55
N HIS A 150 -7.74 11.40 -20.03
CA HIS A 150 -8.83 10.58 -20.53
C HIS A 150 -9.24 9.58 -19.45
N ASP A 151 -10.45 9.75 -18.93
CA ASP A 151 -10.99 8.95 -17.85
C ASP A 151 -12.08 7.99 -18.35
N GLU A 152 -12.04 6.75 -17.88
CA GLU A 152 -13.04 5.73 -18.14
C GLU A 152 -13.43 5.06 -16.82
N ASN A 153 -14.73 4.83 -16.63
CA ASN A 153 -15.24 4.14 -15.44
C ASN A 153 -16.15 3.00 -15.87
N TYR A 154 -15.78 1.79 -15.49
CA TYR A 154 -16.50 0.57 -15.80
C TYR A 154 -17.13 0.00 -14.53
N ALA A 155 -18.41 -0.36 -14.59
CA ALA A 155 -19.12 -0.93 -13.46
C ALA A 155 -19.72 -2.29 -13.80
N PHE A 156 -19.54 -3.24 -12.89
CA PHE A 156 -20.09 -4.60 -12.96
C PHE A 156 -21.44 -4.65 -12.23
N THR A 157 -22.18 -5.75 -12.36
CA THR A 157 -23.60 -5.90 -11.94
C THR A 157 -23.80 -5.73 -10.43
N SER A 158 -23.90 -4.48 -9.96
CA SER A 158 -24.42 -4.00 -8.66
C SER A 158 -23.84 -2.65 -8.26
N TYR A 159 -22.72 -2.22 -8.87
CA TYR A 159 -22.02 -1.02 -8.45
C TYR A 159 -22.73 0.27 -8.85
N ARG A 160 -22.91 1.21 -7.91
CA ARG A 160 -23.69 2.44 -8.12
C ARG A 160 -22.91 3.75 -7.92
N ARG A 161 -21.61 3.71 -7.61
CA ARG A 161 -20.86 4.94 -7.35
C ARG A 161 -20.63 5.72 -8.64
N HIS A 162 -20.91 7.01 -8.58
CA HIS A 162 -20.76 7.92 -9.70
C HIS A 162 -19.30 8.40 -9.83
N SER A 163 -18.71 8.14 -10.99
CA SER A 163 -17.46 8.80 -11.39
C SER A 163 -17.72 10.29 -11.62
N LEU A 164 -16.80 11.14 -11.18
CA LEU A 164 -16.81 12.59 -11.36
C LEU A 164 -16.28 13.00 -12.73
N PHE A 165 -15.40 12.18 -13.30
CA PHE A 165 -14.57 12.54 -14.45
C PHE A 165 -15.07 11.93 -15.76
N SER A 166 -15.89 10.88 -15.68
CA SER A 166 -16.39 10.17 -16.85
C SER A 166 -17.76 9.52 -16.61
N PRO A 167 -18.57 9.32 -17.67
CA PRO A 167 -19.75 8.46 -17.60
C PRO A 167 -19.37 7.02 -17.22
N THR A 168 -20.29 6.32 -16.56
CA THR A 168 -20.08 4.92 -16.18
C THR A 168 -20.58 3.97 -17.27
N THR A 169 -19.70 3.12 -17.78
CA THR A 169 -20.01 2.08 -18.75
C THR A 169 -20.25 0.75 -18.04
N ARG A 170 -21.33 0.05 -18.38
CA ARG A 170 -21.61 -1.28 -17.83
C ARG A 170 -20.93 -2.34 -18.67
N ILE A 171 -20.18 -3.23 -18.02
CA ILE A 171 -19.55 -4.40 -18.64
C ILE A 171 -19.75 -5.63 -17.78
N THR A 172 -19.63 -6.81 -18.39
CA THR A 172 -19.60 -8.08 -17.66
C THR A 172 -18.16 -8.50 -17.36
N THR A 173 -17.97 -9.40 -16.40
CA THR A 173 -16.63 -9.90 -16.02
C THR A 173 -15.92 -10.58 -17.19
N GLU A 174 -16.65 -11.24 -18.09
CA GLU A 174 -16.11 -11.90 -19.28
C GLU A 174 -15.54 -10.91 -20.30
N MET A 175 -15.99 -9.65 -20.28
CA MET A 175 -15.50 -8.59 -21.16
C MET A 175 -14.19 -7.97 -20.66
N LEU A 176 -13.86 -8.13 -19.38
CA LEU A 176 -12.72 -7.47 -18.74
C LEU A 176 -11.40 -7.74 -19.48
N PRO A 177 -11.07 -8.96 -19.93
CA PRO A 177 -9.80 -9.19 -20.63
C PRO A 177 -9.69 -8.43 -21.94
N GLN A 178 -10.79 -8.35 -22.69
CA GLN A 178 -10.82 -7.62 -23.95
C GLN A 178 -10.73 -6.11 -23.72
N VAL A 179 -11.40 -5.60 -22.68
CA VAL A 179 -11.33 -4.18 -22.29
C VAL A 179 -9.90 -3.82 -21.91
N LEU A 180 -9.27 -4.58 -21.01
CA LEU A 180 -7.88 -4.35 -20.61
C LEU A 180 -6.92 -4.48 -21.80
N TYR A 181 -7.10 -5.48 -22.66
CA TYR A 181 -6.26 -5.65 -23.85
C TYR A 181 -6.39 -4.44 -24.80
N ASN A 182 -7.60 -3.98 -25.10
CA ASN A 182 -7.81 -2.85 -26.00
C ASN A 182 -7.18 -1.56 -25.45
N LEU A 183 -7.36 -1.30 -24.15
CA LEU A 183 -6.81 -0.13 -23.48
C LEU A 183 -5.28 -0.20 -23.43
N LEU A 184 -4.74 -1.33 -22.98
CA LEU A 184 -3.32 -1.52 -22.72
C LEU A 184 -2.54 -1.99 -23.96
N ASN A 185 -3.17 -1.97 -25.14
CA ASN A 185 -2.52 -2.16 -26.42
C ASN A 185 -2.74 -0.98 -27.38
N SER A 186 -3.33 0.12 -26.88
CA SER A 186 -3.59 1.35 -27.64
C SER A 186 -2.33 2.18 -27.94
N HIS A 187 -1.26 1.96 -27.16
CA HIS A 187 0.00 2.69 -27.26
C HIS A 187 1.18 1.70 -27.11
N PRO A 188 2.33 1.89 -27.80
CA PRO A 188 3.45 0.94 -27.76
C PRO A 188 4.23 0.94 -26.43
N ASN A 189 4.20 2.04 -25.68
CA ASN A 189 4.91 2.19 -24.42
C ASN A 189 3.94 2.67 -23.32
N ILE A 190 3.48 1.75 -22.49
CA ILE A 190 2.54 2.04 -21.41
C ILE A 190 3.24 1.89 -20.07
N ILE A 191 3.05 2.89 -19.21
CA ILE A 191 3.42 2.84 -17.80
C ILE A 191 2.12 2.74 -17.00
N LEU A 192 1.91 1.60 -16.35
CA LEU A 192 0.80 1.45 -15.42
C LEU A 192 1.08 2.21 -14.14
N VAL A 193 0.09 2.91 -13.63
CA VAL A 193 0.15 3.68 -12.38
C VAL A 193 -0.95 3.16 -11.47
N GLY A 194 -0.70 3.06 -10.17
CA GLY A 194 -1.73 2.60 -9.24
C GLY A 194 -1.38 2.90 -7.79
N HIS A 195 -2.35 2.71 -6.91
CA HIS A 195 -2.16 2.73 -5.46
C HIS A 195 -2.23 1.28 -4.96
N THR A 196 -1.14 0.75 -4.42
CA THR A 196 -1.02 -0.70 -4.10
C THR A 196 -1.09 -1.63 -5.33
N LEU A 197 -0.78 -1.06 -6.51
CA LEU A 197 -0.87 -1.61 -7.87
C LEU A 197 -0.62 -3.11 -7.98
N TRP A 198 0.50 -3.58 -7.41
CA TRP A 198 0.89 -4.97 -7.58
C TRP A 198 0.21 -5.95 -6.63
N THR A 199 -0.22 -5.48 -5.46
CA THR A 199 -0.89 -6.32 -4.46
C THR A 199 -2.39 -6.47 -4.73
N THR A 200 -2.98 -5.50 -5.43
CA THR A 200 -4.41 -5.46 -5.73
C THR A 200 -4.64 -5.59 -7.23
N GLU A 201 -4.36 -4.56 -8.03
CA GLU A 201 -4.81 -4.47 -9.42
C GLU A 201 -4.15 -5.53 -10.30
N VAL A 202 -2.82 -5.65 -10.29
CA VAL A 202 -2.11 -6.64 -11.12
C VAL A 202 -2.50 -8.06 -10.75
N CYS A 203 -2.67 -8.35 -9.46
CA CYS A 203 -3.16 -9.65 -8.99
C CYS A 203 -4.58 -9.93 -9.50
N MET A 204 -5.47 -8.94 -9.46
CA MET A 204 -6.83 -9.05 -9.97
C MET A 204 -6.82 -9.24 -11.49
N MET A 205 -6.08 -8.42 -12.25
CA MET A 205 -5.93 -8.57 -13.70
C MET A 205 -5.48 -10.00 -14.06
N GLY A 206 -4.47 -10.54 -13.38
CA GLY A 206 -4.00 -11.91 -13.58
C GLY A 206 -5.07 -12.97 -13.30
N ARG A 207 -5.84 -12.82 -12.22
CA ARG A 207 -6.95 -13.73 -11.88
C ARG A 207 -8.01 -13.78 -12.97
N TYR A 208 -8.27 -12.65 -13.62
CA TYR A 208 -9.29 -12.54 -14.66
C TYR A 208 -8.75 -12.76 -16.07
N GLY A 209 -7.54 -13.27 -16.23
CA GLY A 209 -7.00 -13.66 -17.55
C GLY A 209 -6.23 -12.57 -18.29
N SER A 210 -5.85 -11.49 -17.60
CA SER A 210 -5.04 -10.38 -18.12
C SER A 210 -3.76 -10.23 -17.31
N ALA A 211 -2.98 -11.30 -17.19
CA ALA A 211 -1.66 -11.23 -16.55
C ALA A 211 -0.81 -10.13 -17.21
N ILE A 212 -0.13 -9.30 -16.41
CA ILE A 212 0.66 -8.19 -16.94
C ILE A 212 1.72 -8.65 -17.95
N GLU A 213 2.25 -9.86 -17.79
CA GLU A 213 3.19 -10.49 -18.70
C GLU A 213 2.60 -10.79 -20.09
N SER A 214 1.27 -10.85 -20.22
CA SER A 214 0.57 -11.01 -21.49
C SER A 214 0.27 -9.68 -22.20
N LEU A 215 0.65 -8.54 -21.60
CA LEU A 215 0.42 -7.19 -22.12
C LEU A 215 1.75 -6.59 -22.58
N PRO A 216 2.20 -6.85 -23.82
CA PRO A 216 3.57 -6.55 -24.26
C PRO A 216 3.91 -5.06 -24.28
N ASN A 217 2.89 -4.20 -24.37
CA ASN A 217 3.08 -2.75 -24.40
C ASN A 217 3.18 -2.14 -23.00
N VAL A 218 2.84 -2.88 -21.95
CA VAL A 218 3.08 -2.45 -20.57
C VAL A 218 4.56 -2.67 -20.25
N ILE A 219 5.35 -1.61 -20.30
CA ILE A 219 6.80 -1.68 -20.15
C ILE A 219 7.29 -1.31 -18.75
N GLY A 220 6.42 -0.72 -17.92
CA GLY A 220 6.76 -0.28 -16.58
C GLY A 220 5.54 -0.06 -15.68
N THR A 221 5.80 0.05 -14.39
CA THR A 221 4.78 0.27 -13.36
C THR A 221 5.24 1.30 -12.34
N VAL A 222 4.33 2.14 -11.86
CA VAL A 222 4.53 3.08 -10.76
C VAL A 222 3.47 2.82 -9.70
N ASP A 223 3.90 2.40 -8.51
CA ASP A 223 3.02 2.33 -7.34
C ASP A 223 3.20 3.59 -6.50
N VAL A 224 2.19 4.45 -6.50
CA VAL A 224 2.23 5.75 -5.84
C VAL A 224 2.26 5.62 -4.32
N GLY A 225 1.65 4.55 -3.78
CA GLY A 225 1.71 4.24 -2.35
C GLY A 225 3.14 3.90 -1.91
N LEU A 226 3.83 3.07 -2.69
CA LEU A 226 5.24 2.76 -2.45
C LEU A 226 6.17 3.94 -2.70
N LEU A 227 5.88 4.77 -3.71
CA LEU A 227 6.67 5.96 -4.05
C LEU A 227 6.68 6.98 -2.92
N LEU A 228 5.53 7.20 -2.28
CA LEU A 228 5.35 8.20 -1.22
C LEU A 228 5.66 7.68 0.18
N SER A 229 5.58 6.37 0.39
CA SER A 229 5.99 5.78 1.66
C SER A 229 6.54 4.37 1.45
N PRO A 230 7.88 4.20 1.48
CA PRO A 230 8.53 2.89 1.38
C PRO A 230 8.10 1.93 2.49
N VAL A 231 7.66 2.50 3.62
CA VAL A 231 7.18 1.79 4.82
C VAL A 231 5.66 1.61 4.77
N ALA A 232 4.95 2.48 4.05
CA ALA A 232 3.50 2.62 4.11
C ALA A 232 2.84 2.70 2.73
N GLY A 233 2.99 1.63 1.95
CA GLY A 233 1.90 1.17 1.07
C GLY A 233 0.56 0.93 1.82
N LEU A 234 0.52 1.19 3.13
CA LEU A 234 -0.63 1.18 4.04
C LEU A 234 -1.37 2.53 4.13
N LEU A 235 -0.80 3.63 3.64
CA LEU A 235 -1.52 4.91 3.66
C LEU A 235 -2.63 4.90 2.61
N LYS A 236 -3.87 5.06 3.08
CA LYS A 236 -5.06 5.20 2.22
C LYS A 236 -4.85 6.37 1.24
N LEU A 237 -5.27 6.19 -0.01
CA LEU A 237 -5.17 7.19 -1.08
C LEU A 237 -5.67 8.57 -0.63
N GLY A 238 -6.82 8.65 0.04
CA GLY A 238 -7.36 9.91 0.57
C GLY A 238 -6.42 10.70 1.48
N LYS A 239 -5.60 10.01 2.30
CA LYS A 239 -4.59 10.70 3.15
C LYS A 239 -3.45 11.26 2.32
N LEU A 240 -3.05 10.55 1.25
CA LEU A 240 -1.97 10.99 0.36
C LEU A 240 -2.39 12.22 -0.46
N ILE A 241 -3.62 12.20 -0.98
CA ILE A 241 -4.27 13.33 -1.66
C ILE A 241 -4.27 14.58 -0.76
N LEU A 242 -4.75 14.45 0.48
CA LEU A 242 -4.78 15.52 1.46
C LEU A 242 -3.37 16.06 1.77
N ALA A 243 -2.39 15.18 1.95
CA ALA A 243 -1.00 15.58 2.22
C ALA A 243 -0.30 16.27 1.04
N HIS A 244 -0.94 16.29 -0.13
CA HIS A 244 -0.43 16.93 -1.36
C HIS A 244 -1.31 18.09 -1.82
N ASP A 245 -2.25 18.53 -0.98
CA ASP A 245 -3.16 19.64 -1.24
C ASP A 245 -3.92 19.49 -2.57
N LEU A 246 -4.23 18.24 -2.94
CA LEU A 246 -4.94 17.95 -4.18
C LEU A 246 -6.44 18.19 -4.02
N PRO A 247 -7.10 18.80 -5.02
CA PRO A 247 -8.54 18.93 -5.02
C PRO A 247 -9.21 17.55 -4.97
N PHE A 248 -10.01 17.29 -3.93
CA PHE A 248 -10.79 16.05 -3.81
C PHE A 248 -12.17 16.35 -3.24
N ARG A 249 -13.15 15.50 -3.59
CA ARG A 249 -14.51 15.61 -3.05
C ARG A 249 -14.69 14.57 -1.95
N PRO A 250 -15.09 14.96 -0.73
CA PRO A 250 -15.49 13.99 0.28
C PRO A 250 -16.55 13.02 -0.25
N GLY A 251 -16.39 11.73 0.04
CA GLY A 251 -17.30 10.68 -0.44
C GLY A 251 -17.09 10.23 -1.90
N SER A 252 -16.22 10.88 -2.69
CA SER A 252 -15.94 10.44 -4.06
C SER A 252 -14.93 9.29 -4.17
N LEU A 253 -14.28 8.94 -3.06
CA LEU A 253 -13.37 7.80 -2.97
C LEU A 253 -14.12 6.45 -2.99
N HIS A 254 -13.39 5.38 -3.28
CA HIS A 254 -13.90 4.06 -3.63
C HIS A 254 -14.79 4.06 -4.87
N CYS A 255 -14.69 5.12 -5.68
CA CYS A 255 -15.16 5.13 -7.04
C CYS A 255 -13.96 4.80 -7.92
N ALA A 256 -13.93 3.63 -8.57
CA ALA A 256 -12.72 3.18 -9.25
C ALA A 256 -12.17 4.22 -10.25
N GLY A 257 -13.06 4.82 -11.07
CA GLY A 257 -12.68 5.91 -11.99
C GLY A 257 -12.13 7.15 -11.28
N ASN A 258 -12.69 7.55 -10.14
CA ASN A 258 -12.15 8.68 -9.37
C ASN A 258 -10.81 8.34 -8.74
N ASP A 259 -10.66 7.14 -8.19
CA ASP A 259 -9.46 6.69 -7.50
C ASP A 259 -8.29 6.53 -8.48
N ALA A 260 -8.56 6.02 -9.70
CA ALA A 260 -7.61 6.03 -10.81
C ALA A 260 -7.19 7.47 -11.18
N HIS A 261 -8.15 8.40 -11.33
CA HIS A 261 -7.85 9.79 -11.66
C HIS A 261 -7.00 10.48 -10.59
N TYR A 262 -7.42 10.38 -9.32
CA TYR A 262 -6.68 10.96 -8.21
C TYR A 262 -5.29 10.35 -8.04
N THR A 263 -5.14 9.05 -8.32
CA THR A 263 -3.83 8.38 -8.31
C THR A 263 -2.91 8.94 -9.39
N LEU A 264 -3.44 9.20 -10.59
CA LEU A 264 -2.67 9.84 -11.66
C LEU A 264 -2.26 11.27 -11.28
N GLN A 265 -3.21 12.07 -10.78
CA GLN A 265 -2.94 13.44 -10.31
C GLN A 265 -1.89 13.45 -9.19
N LEU A 266 -1.98 12.52 -8.24
CA LEU A 266 -1.03 12.39 -7.14
C LEU A 266 0.37 12.06 -7.63
N MET A 267 0.51 11.12 -8.57
CA MET A 267 1.80 10.79 -9.17
C MET A 267 2.42 12.01 -9.87
N LEU A 268 1.63 12.78 -10.63
CA LEU A 268 2.09 14.01 -11.28
C LEU A 268 2.46 15.09 -10.26
N ALA A 269 1.70 15.23 -9.16
CA ALA A 269 2.01 16.16 -8.08
C ALA A 269 3.36 15.85 -7.41
N VAL A 270 3.64 14.57 -7.19
CA VAL A 270 4.93 14.12 -6.65
C VAL A 270 6.07 14.43 -7.60
N MET A 271 5.87 14.25 -8.91
CA MET A 271 6.83 14.64 -9.93
C MET A 271 7.08 16.16 -9.90
N LEU A 272 6.04 16.98 -9.86
CA LEU A 272 6.16 18.44 -9.75
C LEU A 272 6.93 18.88 -8.49
N LYS A 273 6.66 18.27 -7.33
CA LYS A 273 7.40 18.56 -6.09
C LYS A 273 8.90 18.27 -6.22
N LYS A 274 9.31 17.27 -7.01
CA LYS A 274 10.73 17.01 -7.28
C LYS A 274 11.37 18.08 -8.17
N LEU A 275 10.57 18.71 -9.05
CA LEU A 275 11.02 19.79 -9.93
C LEU A 275 11.15 21.14 -9.21
N ASP A 276 10.34 21.38 -8.17
CA ASP A 276 10.38 22.61 -7.37
C ASP A 276 11.63 22.73 -6.45
N HIS A 277 12.61 21.82 -6.56
CA HIS A 277 13.86 21.93 -5.81
C HIS A 277 14.72 23.12 -6.30
N PRO A 278 15.31 23.91 -5.37
CA PRO A 278 15.83 25.26 -5.60
C PRO A 278 17.08 25.37 -6.51
N ASP A 279 17.63 24.25 -6.97
CA ASP A 279 18.93 24.23 -7.65
C ASP A 279 18.85 24.50 -9.17
N GLY A 280 17.67 24.80 -9.71
CA GLY A 280 17.53 25.22 -11.10
C GLY A 280 16.24 25.97 -11.38
N THR A 281 16.34 27.19 -11.89
CA THR A 281 15.21 27.85 -12.57
C THR A 281 14.81 26.99 -13.78
N PRO A 282 13.59 26.44 -13.84
CA PRO A 282 13.18 25.60 -14.94
C PRO A 282 13.19 26.39 -16.25
N LYS A 283 13.77 25.84 -17.32
CA LYS A 283 13.82 26.54 -18.62
C LYS A 283 12.47 26.57 -19.35
N SER A 284 11.50 25.77 -18.89
CA SER A 284 10.21 25.55 -19.56
C SER A 284 9.04 25.74 -18.59
N GLU A 285 8.97 26.92 -17.96
CA GLU A 285 7.90 27.29 -17.00
C GLU A 285 6.49 27.03 -17.54
N SER A 286 6.23 27.27 -18.84
CA SER A 286 4.90 27.07 -19.43
C SER A 286 4.41 25.62 -19.38
N ARG A 287 5.27 24.63 -19.57
CA ARG A 287 4.90 23.20 -19.55
C ARG A 287 4.72 22.68 -18.14
N ILE A 288 5.59 23.10 -17.23
CA ILE A 288 5.44 22.81 -15.80
C ILE A 288 4.13 23.41 -15.29
N GLU A 289 3.80 24.63 -15.71
CA GLU A 289 2.53 25.26 -15.37
C GLU A 289 1.34 24.52 -15.97
N ALA A 290 1.41 24.07 -17.23
CA ALA A 290 0.34 23.26 -17.83
C ALA A 290 0.08 21.95 -17.06
N VAL A 291 1.14 21.28 -16.59
CA VAL A 291 1.02 20.09 -15.73
C VAL A 291 0.48 20.48 -14.35
N ARG A 292 0.92 21.60 -13.76
CA ARG A 292 0.41 22.12 -12.49
C ARG A 292 -1.09 22.44 -12.57
N GLU A 293 -1.54 23.11 -13.63
CA GLU A 293 -2.95 23.41 -13.90
C GLU A 293 -3.79 22.13 -14.07
N LEU A 294 -3.23 21.06 -14.62
CA LEU A 294 -3.90 19.77 -14.69
C LEU A 294 -4.04 19.11 -13.31
N VAL A 295 -2.95 19.10 -12.54
CA VAL A 295 -2.89 18.47 -11.20
C VAL A 295 -3.82 19.16 -10.20
N PHE A 296 -3.82 20.49 -10.19
CA PHE A 296 -4.61 21.30 -9.24
C PHE A 296 -5.91 21.82 -9.85
N ARG A 297 -6.36 21.22 -10.96
CA ARG A 297 -7.61 21.62 -11.63
C ARG A 297 -8.79 21.49 -10.66
N PRO A 298 -9.65 22.52 -10.53
CA PRO A 298 -10.87 22.40 -9.74
C PRO A 298 -11.75 21.24 -10.23
N LEU A 299 -12.38 20.54 -9.29
CA LEU A 299 -13.24 19.41 -9.61
C LEU A 299 -14.48 19.83 -10.42
N PRO A 300 -15.00 18.97 -11.30
CA PRO A 300 -16.25 19.21 -12.01
C PRO A 300 -17.42 19.54 -11.06
N THR A 301 -18.18 20.60 -11.33
CA THR A 301 -19.32 20.97 -10.48
C THR A 301 -20.46 19.95 -10.62
N ARG A 302 -21.15 19.64 -9.51
CA ARG A 302 -22.23 18.63 -9.45
C ARG A 302 -23.38 18.91 -10.43
N ARG A 303 -23.62 20.18 -10.80
CA ARG A 303 -24.65 20.58 -11.78
C ARG A 303 -24.35 20.17 -13.23
N ALA A 304 -23.12 19.79 -13.56
CA ALA A 304 -22.82 19.21 -14.87
C ALA A 304 -23.24 17.72 -14.98
N MET A 305 -23.62 17.10 -13.87
CA MET A 305 -24.09 15.71 -13.77
C MET A 305 -25.47 15.69 -13.11
N GLU A 306 -26.49 16.24 -13.79
CA GLU A 306 -27.85 16.21 -13.27
C GLU A 306 -28.46 14.79 -13.23
N SER A 307 -29.17 14.54 -12.13
CA SER A 307 -30.09 13.44 -11.81
C SER A 307 -29.55 12.01 -11.75
N SER A 308 -29.07 11.60 -10.57
CA SER A 308 -29.65 10.42 -9.91
C SER A 308 -29.41 10.45 -8.40
N GLU A 309 -30.50 10.15 -7.71
CA GLU A 309 -30.72 9.77 -6.31
C GLU A 309 -29.60 9.96 -5.27
N SER A 310 -29.99 10.65 -4.20
CA SER A 310 -29.21 10.88 -2.99
C SER A 310 -28.81 9.57 -2.32
N ASP A 311 -27.50 9.32 -2.26
CA ASP A 311 -26.92 8.16 -1.60
C ASP A 311 -26.40 8.59 -0.21
N ASP A 312 -27.09 8.12 0.83
CA ASP A 312 -27.02 8.49 2.25
C ASP A 312 -25.84 7.81 2.98
N TRP A 313 -24.67 7.74 2.33
CA TRP A 313 -23.53 6.92 2.77
C TRP A 313 -22.40 7.68 3.48
N GLU A 314 -22.51 9.00 3.61
CA GLU A 314 -21.53 9.82 4.36
C GLU A 314 -21.42 9.38 5.84
N GLN A 315 -22.43 8.67 6.37
CA GLN A 315 -22.52 8.25 7.76
C GLN A 315 -21.72 6.97 8.13
N HIS A 316 -21.03 6.32 7.18
CA HIS A 316 -20.25 5.09 7.43
C HIS A 316 -18.72 5.27 7.37
N MET A 317 -18.21 6.48 7.20
CA MET A 317 -16.77 6.74 7.06
C MET A 317 -16.04 6.97 8.40
N ASP A 318 -16.76 7.26 9.50
CA ASP A 318 -16.15 7.66 10.77
C ASP A 318 -15.64 6.50 11.66
N ASP A 319 -16.05 5.25 11.40
CA ASP A 319 -15.78 4.14 12.33
C ASP A 319 -14.41 3.43 12.16
N ASN A 320 -13.52 3.89 11.27
CA ASN A 320 -12.30 3.15 10.90
C ASN A 320 -10.96 3.91 11.11
N LEU A 321 -10.83 4.57 12.26
CA LEU A 321 -9.61 5.30 12.69
C LEU A 321 -8.62 4.47 13.54
N GLY A 322 -8.82 3.16 13.72
CA GLY A 322 -8.01 2.29 14.59
C GLY A 322 -6.62 1.85 14.10
N LEU A 323 -5.95 2.58 13.19
CA LEU A 323 -4.68 2.13 12.57
C LEU A 323 -3.40 2.59 13.31
N GLY A 324 -3.50 3.49 14.29
CA GLY A 324 -2.34 3.88 15.12
C GLY A 324 -1.76 2.70 15.90
N LEU A 325 -2.62 1.83 16.43
CA LEU A 325 -2.23 0.64 17.18
C LEU A 325 -1.61 -0.45 16.30
N PHE A 326 -2.01 -0.56 15.03
CA PHE A 326 -1.55 -1.66 14.16
C PHE A 326 -0.10 -1.49 13.67
N ALA A 327 0.33 -0.24 13.43
CA ALA A 327 1.71 0.06 13.05
C ALA A 327 2.69 -0.15 14.22
N GLU A 328 2.30 0.21 15.45
CA GLU A 328 3.08 -0.05 16.66
C GLU A 328 3.21 -1.55 16.96
N HIS A 329 2.14 -2.34 16.74
CA HIS A 329 2.18 -3.80 16.89
C HIS A 329 3.07 -4.48 15.84
N LEU A 330 3.10 -4.00 14.60
CA LEU A 330 4.00 -4.54 13.56
C LEU A 330 5.48 -4.21 13.81
N LEU A 331 5.77 -3.02 14.35
CA LEU A 331 7.12 -2.62 14.74
C LEU A 331 7.62 -3.44 15.95
N SER A 332 6.77 -3.61 16.97
CA SER A 332 7.08 -4.45 18.14
C SER A 332 7.28 -5.93 17.77
N ALA A 333 6.47 -6.47 16.84
CA ALA A 333 6.61 -7.84 16.36
C ALA A 333 7.88 -8.07 15.52
N ALA A 334 8.35 -7.06 14.79
CA ALA A 334 9.59 -7.14 14.00
C ALA A 334 10.83 -7.13 14.90
N ASP A 335 10.85 -6.30 15.95
CA ASP A 335 11.94 -6.26 16.92
C ASP A 335 12.03 -7.57 17.72
N GLY A 336 10.88 -8.13 18.15
CA GLY A 336 10.82 -9.41 18.85
C GLY A 336 11.21 -10.63 17.98
N ALA A 337 10.90 -10.59 16.68
CA ALA A 337 11.36 -11.64 15.74
C ALA A 337 12.88 -11.60 15.51
N SER A 338 13.51 -10.43 15.66
CA SER A 338 14.96 -10.26 15.53
C SER A 338 15.71 -10.86 16.72
N GLU A 339 15.26 -10.60 17.95
CA GLU A 339 15.80 -11.22 19.17
C GLU A 339 15.61 -12.75 19.19
N ALA A 340 14.42 -13.24 18.85
CA ALA A 340 14.16 -14.67 18.80
C ALA A 340 15.03 -15.41 17.76
N ALA A 341 15.36 -14.74 16.65
CA ALA A 341 16.29 -15.25 15.65
C ALA A 341 17.75 -15.30 16.15
N GLU A 342 18.18 -14.34 16.97
CA GLU A 342 19.51 -14.35 17.60
C GLU A 342 19.63 -15.45 18.65
N ASP A 343 18.59 -15.69 19.47
CA ASP A 343 18.57 -16.79 20.43
C ASP A 343 18.58 -18.18 19.75
N LEU A 344 17.88 -18.33 18.63
CA LEU A 344 17.90 -19.55 17.82
C LEU A 344 19.27 -19.80 17.17
N VAL A 345 19.95 -18.75 16.69
CA VAL A 345 21.33 -18.82 16.18
C VAL A 345 22.29 -19.33 17.25
N MET A 346 22.13 -18.87 18.50
CA MET A 346 22.99 -19.26 19.62
C MET A 346 22.73 -20.70 20.10
N SER A 347 21.58 -21.30 19.72
CA SER A 347 21.20 -22.68 20.07
C SER A 347 21.68 -23.77 19.09
N GLY A 348 22.28 -23.40 17.95
CA GLY A 348 23.04 -24.33 17.09
C GLY A 348 22.24 -25.19 16.10
N SER A 349 21.00 -24.82 15.74
CA SER A 349 20.13 -25.63 14.87
C SER A 349 20.18 -25.28 13.37
N GLY A 350 21.10 -25.90 12.61
CA GLY A 350 20.92 -26.30 11.19
C GLY A 350 20.53 -25.26 10.09
N PRO A 351 20.33 -25.71 8.83
CA PRO A 351 20.29 -24.87 7.62
C PRO A 351 19.08 -23.93 7.46
N GLN A 352 18.16 -23.89 8.43
CA GLN A 352 17.09 -22.88 8.50
C GLN A 352 17.59 -21.53 9.04
N ILE A 353 18.76 -21.49 9.70
CA ILE A 353 19.33 -20.28 10.32
C ILE A 353 19.67 -19.20 9.28
N SER A 354 20.16 -19.56 8.11
CA SER A 354 20.53 -18.55 7.08
C SER A 354 19.30 -17.82 6.54
N THR A 355 18.18 -18.52 6.35
CA THR A 355 16.91 -17.95 5.90
C THR A 355 16.26 -17.09 6.98
N ILE A 356 16.26 -17.57 8.24
CA ILE A 356 15.72 -16.81 9.38
C ILE A 356 16.55 -15.55 9.63
N ARG A 357 17.89 -15.65 9.57
CA ARG A 357 18.79 -14.51 9.67
C ARG A 357 18.60 -13.52 8.52
N ALA A 358 18.45 -13.99 7.29
CA ALA A 358 18.18 -13.13 6.14
C ALA A 358 16.83 -12.39 6.26
N ILE A 359 15.79 -13.03 6.80
CA ILE A 359 14.49 -12.40 7.05
C ILE A 359 14.59 -11.39 8.20
N SER A 360 15.27 -11.73 9.30
CA SER A 360 15.53 -10.84 10.44
C SER A 360 16.31 -9.59 10.01
N ASP A 361 17.42 -9.78 9.29
CA ASP A 361 18.26 -8.68 8.79
C ASP A 361 17.48 -7.76 7.83
N LEU A 362 16.60 -8.34 7.00
CA LEU A 362 15.74 -7.57 6.09
C LEU A 362 14.71 -6.73 6.86
N LEU A 363 14.05 -7.31 7.87
CA LEU A 363 13.06 -6.62 8.69
C LEU A 363 13.70 -5.51 9.53
N THR A 364 14.87 -5.76 10.13
CA THR A 364 15.63 -4.79 10.92
C THR A 364 16.21 -3.67 10.06
N SER A 365 16.64 -3.97 8.83
CA SER A 365 17.07 -2.95 7.85
C SER A 365 15.92 -2.03 7.45
N TRP A 366 14.72 -2.59 7.26
CA TRP A 366 13.53 -1.82 6.91
C TRP A 366 13.02 -0.97 8.07
N SER A 367 12.98 -1.49 9.29
CA SER A 367 12.57 -0.71 10.48
C SER A 367 13.50 0.50 10.70
N ARG A 368 14.81 0.33 10.56
CA ARG A 368 15.78 1.43 10.68
C ARG A 368 15.64 2.48 9.58
N THR A 369 15.33 2.04 8.36
CA THR A 369 15.10 2.95 7.22
C THR A 369 13.80 3.74 7.41
N ALA A 370 12.75 3.07 7.90
CA ALA A 370 11.47 3.66 8.22
C ALA A 370 11.56 4.76 9.30
N VAL A 371 12.26 4.46 10.39
CA VAL A 371 12.46 5.39 11.51
C VAL A 371 13.25 6.62 11.06
N ARG A 372 14.28 6.45 10.23
CA ARG A 372 15.06 7.58 9.70
C ARG A 372 14.23 8.50 8.80
N GLN A 373 13.41 7.93 7.92
CA GLN A 373 12.54 8.72 7.04
C GLN A 373 11.42 9.41 7.82
N HIS A 374 10.83 8.75 8.82
CA HIS A 374 9.82 9.36 9.69
C HIS A 374 10.41 10.48 10.56
N ALA A 375 11.64 10.33 11.06
CA ALA A 375 12.34 11.39 11.80
C ALA A 375 12.66 12.61 10.92
N GLN A 376 13.02 12.39 9.64
CA GLN A 376 13.25 13.45 8.66
C GLN A 376 11.95 14.18 8.28
N LEU A 377 10.84 13.46 8.14
CA LEU A 377 9.53 14.07 7.89
C LEU A 377 9.04 14.84 9.13
N GLY A 378 9.23 14.31 10.33
CA GLY A 378 8.83 14.96 11.58
C GLY A 378 9.60 16.25 11.91
N SER A 379 10.86 16.38 11.48
CA SER A 379 11.63 17.63 11.64
C SER A 379 11.15 18.76 10.73
N SER A 380 10.52 18.45 9.60
CA SER A 380 10.00 19.45 8.65
C SER A 380 8.65 20.04 9.07
N TYR A 381 7.97 19.43 10.07
CA TYR A 381 6.70 19.91 10.63
C TYR A 381 6.85 20.68 11.95
N ARG A 382 8.09 20.99 12.38
CA ARG A 382 8.39 21.78 13.59
C ARG A 382 9.13 23.11 13.32
N MET A 383 9.03 23.66 12.11
CA MET A 383 9.37 25.06 11.84
C MET A 383 8.15 25.85 11.40
#